data_AF-A0A182PZ31-F1
#
_entry.id   AF-A0A182PZ31-F1
#
_cell.length_a   1.000
_cell.length_b   1.000
_cell.length_c   1.000
_cell.angle_alpha   90.00
_cell.angle_beta   90.00
_cell.angle_gamma   90.00
#
_symmetry.space_group_name_H-M   'P 1'
#
loop_
_entity.id
_entity.type
_entity.pdbx_description
1 polymer ?
#
loop_
_entity_poly.entity_id
_entity_poly.type
_entity_poly.pdbx_seq_one_letter_code
_entity_poly.pdbx_strand_id
1 'polypeptide(L)'
;MIEVGFGCRLPAGSGPVRGHNQPNRSRWHWLRKRGNVTFVRPAEEIDDRKERFYLAIASVLRWARLFGVFPLSNITATDPDAFRFHCFSPFVVLCALSVTGGMLMTVAALVRLGRVGINAMNIAVPIFYGTCTVLNLVFVRLARGWRSFMVYWAEREEMFFARPYGAINLQRKVIGLAVCIMVSALVEHVLYVINQAYNVYQESLTCQYNITNPLKLYGSLTFRSVFQSVPYHHLIMLYLLYMTVSLTFVWTFTDLFLMLIATGIACRLGQLNKRIDSNLQTCSEAFWHEMRTHFVGLMELVERTNRFVGPLVIVSCANDMYFLCLQTLNTLEDKPFDINEWYFRYSFSFLILRTTVKLWFVADVREQSLRTHQLVQRVRSEHFTDELEILRICSGGCSVALSGMGFFSITRRIFLTMAGSILTYELVLMRFHRSSKGVGEDLPCSYTD
;
A
#
# COMPACT_ATOMS: atom_id res chain seq x y z
N MET A 1 -12.63 -59.48 -29.52
CA MET A 1 -11.18 -59.19 -29.41
C MET A 1 -10.70 -58.84 -30.81
N ILE A 2 -10.41 -57.55 -31.01
CA ILE A 2 -9.58 -56.94 -32.08
C ILE A 2 -10.07 -57.08 -33.54
N GLU A 3 -10.61 -55.96 -34.02
CA GLU A 3 -10.96 -55.57 -35.40
C GLU A 3 -10.69 -54.05 -35.46
N VAL A 4 -10.21 -53.38 -36.50
CA VAL A 4 -9.64 -53.68 -37.83
C VAL A 4 -8.73 -52.48 -38.14
N GLY A 5 -7.69 -52.67 -38.96
CA GLY A 5 -6.86 -51.60 -39.48
C GLY A 5 -7.39 -50.92 -40.75
N PHE A 6 -6.49 -50.09 -41.28
CA PHE A 6 -6.43 -49.47 -42.62
C PHE A 6 -7.23 -48.19 -42.89
N GLY A 7 -6.51 -47.22 -43.46
CA GLY A 7 -6.95 -45.85 -43.71
C GLY A 7 -7.11 -45.51 -45.19
N CYS A 8 -7.39 -44.24 -45.49
CA CYS A 8 -6.96 -43.52 -46.70
C CYS A 8 -7.46 -42.07 -46.75
N ARG A 9 -6.56 -41.20 -47.24
CA ARG A 9 -6.72 -40.02 -48.11
C ARG A 9 -7.44 -38.74 -47.62
N LEU A 10 -6.73 -37.64 -47.93
CA LEU A 10 -7.02 -36.21 -47.77
C LEU A 10 -8.12 -35.69 -48.73
N PRO A 11 -8.65 -34.48 -48.43
CA PRO A 11 -8.72 -33.47 -49.50
C PRO A 11 -8.28 -32.03 -49.10
N ALA A 12 -7.76 -31.35 -50.14
CA ALA A 12 -7.74 -29.93 -50.54
C ALA A 12 -7.94 -28.75 -49.53
N GLY A 13 -6.95 -27.85 -49.50
CA GLY A 13 -7.03 -26.50 -50.10
C GLY A 13 -7.96 -25.40 -49.53
N SER A 14 -7.33 -24.48 -48.78
CA SER A 14 -7.48 -23.00 -48.76
C SER A 14 -8.75 -22.28 -48.27
N GLY A 15 -8.57 -21.44 -47.23
CA GLY A 15 -9.42 -20.27 -46.89
C GLY A 15 -9.09 -19.70 -45.48
N PRO A 16 -8.98 -18.38 -45.27
CA PRO A 16 -8.33 -17.82 -44.08
C PRO A 16 -9.26 -17.84 -42.85
N VAL A 17 -8.79 -18.42 -41.74
CA VAL A 17 -9.49 -18.34 -40.46
C VAL A 17 -9.25 -16.96 -39.86
N ARG A 18 -10.26 -16.10 -39.96
CA ARG A 18 -10.40 -14.88 -39.14
C ARG A 18 -10.26 -15.25 -37.66
N GLY A 19 -9.19 -14.76 -37.03
CA GLY A 19 -9.01 -14.86 -35.58
C GLY A 19 -10.07 -14.04 -34.86
N HIS A 20 -11.12 -14.71 -34.38
CA HIS A 20 -11.94 -14.19 -33.30
C HIS A 20 -11.28 -14.53 -31.97
N ASN A 21 -10.65 -13.53 -31.37
CA ASN A 21 -10.35 -13.49 -29.94
C ASN A 21 -11.67 -13.63 -29.16
N GLN A 22 -12.07 -14.87 -28.82
CA GLN A 22 -13.05 -15.10 -27.78
C GLN A 22 -12.35 -14.91 -26.42
N PRO A 23 -12.81 -13.97 -25.57
CA PRO A 23 -12.27 -13.84 -24.23
C PRO A 23 -12.66 -15.10 -23.42
N ASN A 24 -11.68 -15.64 -22.69
CA ASN A 24 -11.81 -16.76 -21.76
C ASN A 24 -13.15 -16.70 -20.99
N ARG A 25 -14.11 -17.54 -21.36
CA ARG A 25 -15.40 -17.65 -20.69
C ARG A 25 -15.19 -18.36 -19.35
N SER A 26 -15.46 -17.64 -18.26
CA SER A 26 -15.44 -18.14 -16.88
C SER A 26 -16.24 -19.43 -16.72
N ARG A 27 -15.70 -20.36 -15.92
CA ARG A 27 -16.17 -21.74 -15.68
C ARG A 27 -17.56 -21.81 -15.03
N TRP A 28 -18.12 -20.68 -14.59
CA TRP A 28 -19.33 -20.64 -13.74
C TRP A 28 -20.55 -19.97 -14.37
N HIS A 29 -20.60 -19.83 -15.71
CA HIS A 29 -21.72 -19.20 -16.42
C HIS A 29 -23.12 -19.79 -16.09
N TRP A 30 -23.19 -21.07 -15.74
CA TRP A 30 -24.41 -21.77 -15.32
C TRP A 30 -25.05 -21.19 -14.03
N LEU A 31 -24.29 -20.52 -13.17
CA LEU A 31 -24.82 -19.89 -11.95
C LEU A 31 -25.64 -18.61 -12.23
N ARG A 32 -25.60 -18.04 -13.44
CA ARG A 32 -26.40 -16.85 -13.80
C ARG A 32 -27.92 -17.08 -13.86
N LYS A 33 -28.39 -18.34 -13.90
CA LYS A 33 -29.78 -18.68 -14.24
C LYS A 33 -30.76 -18.80 -13.07
N ARG A 34 -30.37 -18.56 -11.81
CA ARG A 34 -31.33 -18.60 -10.68
C ARG A 34 -31.96 -17.22 -10.45
N GLY A 35 -33.24 -17.09 -10.83
CA GLY A 35 -34.04 -15.88 -10.72
C GLY A 35 -34.67 -15.68 -9.33
N ASN A 36 -35.14 -14.45 -9.12
CA ASN A 36 -35.93 -13.92 -7.99
C ASN A 36 -35.17 -13.33 -6.79
N VAL A 37 -34.23 -12.41 -7.06
CA VAL A 37 -33.92 -11.33 -6.10
C VAL A 37 -33.72 -10.02 -6.87
N THR A 38 -34.49 -8.99 -6.53
CA THR A 38 -34.40 -7.64 -7.09
C THR A 38 -33.24 -6.88 -6.41
N PHE A 39 -32.14 -6.69 -7.15
CA PHE A 39 -31.07 -5.77 -6.76
C PHE A 39 -31.08 -4.53 -7.66
N VAL A 40 -30.57 -3.42 -7.11
CA VAL A 40 -30.57 -2.02 -7.63
C VAL A 40 -29.98 -1.87 -9.05
N ARG A 41 -29.32 -2.90 -9.61
CA ARG A 41 -29.00 -3.02 -11.04
C ARG A 41 -29.05 -4.49 -11.47
N PRO A 42 -29.61 -4.82 -12.65
CA PRO A 42 -29.56 -6.18 -13.18
C PRO A 42 -28.10 -6.59 -13.44
N ALA A 43 -27.74 -7.84 -13.13
CA ALA A 43 -26.37 -8.35 -13.26
C ALA A 43 -25.79 -8.30 -14.70
N GLU A 44 -26.63 -8.02 -15.71
CA GLU A 44 -26.22 -7.81 -17.10
C GLU A 44 -25.49 -6.45 -17.31
N GLU A 45 -25.59 -5.52 -16.35
CA GLU A 45 -24.83 -4.25 -16.34
C GLU A 45 -23.54 -4.26 -15.51
N ILE A 46 -23.22 -5.38 -14.84
CA ILE A 46 -21.99 -5.47 -14.05
C ILE A 46 -20.82 -5.64 -15.03
N ASP A 47 -20.01 -4.59 -15.17
CA ASP A 47 -18.73 -4.70 -15.85
C ASP A 47 -17.75 -5.46 -14.94
N ASP A 48 -17.76 -6.79 -15.06
CA ASP A 48 -16.93 -7.72 -14.29
C ASP A 48 -15.45 -7.29 -14.28
N ARG A 49 -14.96 -6.60 -15.32
CA ARG A 49 -13.58 -6.11 -15.36
C ARG A 49 -13.31 -4.99 -14.36
N LYS A 50 -14.28 -4.09 -14.13
CA LYS A 50 -14.14 -2.98 -13.17
C LYS A 50 -14.29 -3.43 -11.73
N GLU A 51 -14.85 -4.62 -11.51
CA GLU A 51 -15.03 -5.18 -10.19
C GLU A 51 -13.87 -6.05 -9.73
N ARG A 52 -13.04 -6.56 -10.65
CA ARG A 52 -11.85 -7.38 -10.35
C ARG A 52 -10.77 -6.56 -9.65
N PHE A 53 -10.34 -7.03 -8.48
CA PHE A 53 -9.39 -6.30 -7.65
C PHE A 53 -8.04 -6.10 -8.35
N TYR A 54 -7.52 -7.14 -9.01
CA TYR A 54 -6.21 -7.09 -9.66
C TYR A 54 -6.17 -6.05 -10.80
N LEU A 55 -7.28 -5.82 -11.52
CA LEU A 55 -7.39 -4.78 -12.55
C LEU A 55 -7.51 -3.38 -11.95
N ALA A 56 -8.20 -3.25 -10.82
CA ALA A 56 -8.30 -1.99 -10.09
C ALA A 56 -6.92 -1.53 -9.57
N ILE A 57 -6.22 -2.41 -8.85
CA ILE A 57 -4.90 -2.09 -8.27
C ILE A 57 -3.80 -1.96 -9.32
N ALA A 58 -3.91 -2.67 -10.46
CA ALA A 58 -2.98 -2.57 -11.58
C ALA A 58 -2.75 -1.12 -12.07
N SER A 59 -3.80 -0.29 -12.05
CA SER A 59 -3.69 1.11 -12.44
C SER A 59 -2.76 1.89 -11.51
N VAL A 60 -2.81 1.60 -10.21
CA VAL A 60 -1.97 2.25 -9.20
C VAL A 60 -0.54 1.71 -9.26
N LEU A 61 -0.37 0.40 -9.44
CA LEU A 61 0.94 -0.24 -9.59
C LEU A 61 1.72 0.25 -10.81
N ARG A 62 1.04 0.74 -11.86
CA ARG A 62 1.72 1.40 -12.99
C ARG A 62 2.46 2.67 -12.56
N TRP A 63 1.88 3.47 -11.67
CA TRP A 63 2.53 4.68 -11.17
C TRP A 63 3.74 4.31 -10.29
N ALA A 64 3.60 3.29 -9.44
CA ALA A 64 4.68 2.82 -8.57
C ALA A 64 5.97 2.45 -9.33
N ARG A 65 5.83 1.85 -10.52
CA ARG A 65 6.98 1.50 -11.38
C ARG A 65 7.83 2.69 -11.81
N LEU A 66 7.22 3.87 -12.03
CA LEU A 66 7.95 5.06 -12.44
C LEU A 66 8.89 5.54 -11.34
N PHE A 67 8.53 5.29 -10.09
CA PHE A 67 9.30 5.67 -8.91
C PHE A 67 10.23 4.55 -8.41
N GLY A 68 10.47 3.52 -9.22
CA GLY A 68 11.38 2.42 -8.86
C GLY A 68 10.78 1.48 -7.80
N VAL A 69 9.46 1.38 -7.72
CA VAL A 69 8.74 0.52 -6.76
C VAL A 69 7.94 -0.53 -7.51
N PHE A 70 7.89 -1.74 -6.96
CA PHE A 70 7.08 -2.86 -7.48
C PHE A 70 7.40 -3.22 -8.95
N PRO A 71 8.59 -3.78 -9.25
CA PRO A 71 9.06 -3.98 -10.63
C PRO A 71 8.41 -5.21 -11.29
N LEU A 72 7.12 -5.10 -11.65
CA LEU A 72 6.36 -6.14 -12.33
C LEU A 72 6.09 -5.77 -13.80
N SER A 73 6.21 -6.75 -14.69
CA SER A 73 5.87 -6.61 -16.11
C SER A 73 4.44 -7.09 -16.39
N ASN A 74 3.82 -6.55 -17.45
CA ASN A 74 2.45 -6.87 -17.86
C ASN A 74 1.35 -6.63 -16.80
N ILE A 75 1.50 -5.59 -15.97
CA ILE A 75 0.56 -5.27 -14.88
C ILE A 75 -0.89 -5.03 -15.36
N THR A 76 -1.08 -4.51 -16.58
CA THR A 76 -2.40 -4.24 -17.15
C THR A 76 -3.00 -5.43 -17.88
N ALA A 77 -2.39 -6.61 -17.80
CA ALA A 77 -2.96 -7.80 -18.41
C ALA A 77 -4.35 -8.10 -17.83
N THR A 78 -5.24 -8.58 -18.69
CA THR A 78 -6.62 -8.91 -18.30
C THR A 78 -6.71 -10.18 -17.46
N ASP A 79 -5.63 -10.95 -17.42
CA ASP A 79 -5.51 -12.23 -16.72
C ASP A 79 -4.33 -12.16 -15.73
N PRO A 80 -4.52 -12.49 -14.44
CA PRO A 80 -3.44 -12.55 -13.46
C PRO A 80 -2.30 -13.48 -13.86
N ASP A 81 -2.55 -14.52 -14.65
CA ASP A 81 -1.51 -15.46 -15.08
C ASP A 81 -0.47 -14.87 -16.03
N ALA A 82 -0.81 -13.76 -16.70
CA ALA A 82 0.10 -13.06 -17.60
C ALA A 82 1.11 -12.15 -16.86
N PHE A 83 0.99 -11.99 -15.54
CA PHE A 83 1.94 -11.23 -14.74
C PHE A 83 3.31 -11.92 -14.72
N ARG A 84 4.35 -11.19 -15.12
CA ARG A 84 5.72 -11.72 -15.16
C ARG A 84 6.69 -10.82 -14.40
N PHE A 85 7.56 -11.46 -13.62
CA PHE A 85 8.73 -10.82 -13.04
C PHE A 85 9.92 -11.13 -13.94
N HIS A 86 10.42 -10.13 -14.68
CA HIS A 86 11.62 -10.26 -15.51
C HIS A 86 12.77 -9.55 -14.82
N CYS A 87 13.85 -10.28 -14.50
CA CYS A 87 15.03 -9.71 -13.86
C CYS A 87 15.70 -8.61 -14.70
N PHE A 88 15.58 -8.67 -16.03
CA PHE A 88 16.13 -7.70 -16.97
C PHE A 88 15.04 -6.81 -17.57
N SER A 89 14.42 -5.99 -16.73
CA SER A 89 13.41 -5.00 -17.12
C SER A 89 13.89 -3.61 -16.71
N PRO A 90 13.60 -2.53 -17.48
CA PRO A 90 13.94 -1.17 -17.06
C PRO A 90 13.38 -0.81 -15.67
N PHE A 91 12.24 -1.42 -15.27
CA PHE A 91 11.67 -1.20 -13.93
C PHE A 91 12.47 -1.88 -12.83
N VAL A 92 13.12 -3.02 -13.10
CA VAL A 92 14.04 -3.65 -12.14
C VAL A 92 15.30 -2.80 -12.00
N VAL A 93 15.79 -2.21 -13.08
CA VAL A 93 16.93 -1.28 -13.04
C VAL A 93 16.59 -0.05 -12.20
N LEU A 94 15.43 0.59 -12.41
CA LEU A 94 14.98 1.72 -11.57
C LEU A 94 14.83 1.32 -10.09
N CYS A 95 14.31 0.12 -9.83
CA CYS A 95 14.20 -0.39 -8.47
C CYS A 95 15.57 -0.66 -7.83
N ALA A 96 16.51 -1.25 -8.58
CA ALA A 96 17.89 -1.45 -8.13
C ALA A 96 18.57 -0.10 -7.84
N LEU A 97 18.42 0.89 -8.72
CA LEU A 97 18.91 2.25 -8.50
C LEU A 97 18.31 2.88 -7.24
N SER A 98 17.01 2.70 -6.99
CA SER A 98 16.32 3.19 -5.79
C SER A 98 16.78 2.48 -4.51
N VAL A 99 17.05 1.17 -4.56
CA VAL A 99 17.59 0.43 -3.41
C VAL A 99 19.04 0.83 -3.14
N THR A 100 19.89 0.87 -4.16
CA THR A 100 21.30 1.23 -4.03
C THR A 100 21.46 2.66 -3.51
N GLY A 101 20.70 3.62 -4.04
CA GLY A 101 20.78 5.00 -3.59
C GLY A 101 20.27 5.18 -2.16
N GLY A 102 19.22 4.44 -1.77
CA GLY A 102 18.73 4.42 -0.40
C GLY A 102 19.79 3.89 0.57
N MET A 103 20.47 2.79 0.23
CA MET A 103 21.59 2.27 1.03
C MET A 103 22.74 3.28 1.13
N LEU A 104 23.15 3.89 0.02
CA LEU A 104 24.22 4.89 -0.01
C LEU A 104 23.87 6.11 0.87
N MET A 105 22.64 6.61 0.78
CA MET A 105 22.16 7.73 1.59
C MET A 105 22.10 7.37 3.08
N THR A 106 21.65 6.16 3.43
CA THR A 106 21.68 5.68 4.82
C THR A 106 23.12 5.62 5.34
N VAL A 107 24.05 5.06 4.59
CA VAL A 107 25.46 4.97 4.99
C VAL A 107 26.07 6.37 5.14
N ALA A 108 25.86 7.26 4.16
CA ALA A 108 26.35 8.63 4.24
C ALA A 108 25.80 9.38 5.45
N ALA A 109 24.51 9.20 5.76
CA ALA A 109 23.87 9.80 6.93
C ALA A 109 24.40 9.22 8.25
N LEU A 110 24.68 7.91 8.32
CA LEU A 110 25.31 7.28 9.49
C LEU A 110 26.75 7.75 9.70
N VAL A 111 27.52 7.88 8.62
CA VAL A 111 28.88 8.45 8.68
C VAL A 111 28.84 9.90 9.18
N ARG A 112 27.88 10.71 8.71
CA ARG A 112 27.68 12.07 9.24
C ARG A 112 27.36 12.06 10.74
N LEU A 113 26.46 11.18 11.20
CA LEU A 113 26.14 11.05 12.62
C LEU A 113 27.37 10.69 13.46
N GLY A 114 28.26 9.84 12.95
CA GLY A 114 29.52 9.50 13.61
C GLY A 114 30.48 10.69 13.76
N ARG A 115 30.39 11.69 12.87
CA ARG A 115 31.25 12.89 12.91
C ARG A 115 30.67 14.01 13.77
N VAL A 116 29.38 14.31 13.63
CA VAL A 116 28.74 15.49 14.24
C VAL A 116 28.05 15.14 15.57
N GLY A 117 27.79 13.86 15.82
CA GLY A 117 27.08 13.37 16.99
C GLY A 117 25.58 13.17 16.74
N ILE A 118 24.92 12.52 17.71
CA ILE A 118 23.53 12.07 17.60
C ILE A 118 22.63 13.03 18.38
N ASN A 119 21.60 13.55 17.71
CA ASN A 119 20.46 14.21 18.33
C ASN A 119 19.15 13.67 17.74
N ALA A 120 18.01 14.02 18.34
CA ALA A 120 16.70 13.47 17.96
C ALA A 120 16.31 13.79 16.51
N MET A 121 16.76 14.94 15.98
CA MET A 121 16.41 15.40 14.64
C MET A 121 17.29 14.77 13.55
N ASN A 122 18.58 14.60 13.82
CA ASN A 122 19.54 14.08 12.85
C ASN A 122 19.42 12.57 12.65
N ILE A 123 19.06 11.83 13.70
CA ILE A 123 18.88 10.37 13.61
C ILE A 123 17.71 10.00 12.69
N ALA A 124 16.78 10.94 12.44
CA ALA A 124 15.66 10.75 11.54
C ALA A 124 16.09 10.50 10.09
N VAL A 125 17.19 11.13 9.64
CA VAL A 125 17.67 11.02 8.25
C VAL A 125 18.09 9.58 7.88
N PRO A 126 18.99 8.90 8.60
CA PRO A 126 19.32 7.51 8.29
C PRO A 126 18.14 6.55 8.53
N ILE A 127 17.29 6.81 9.53
CA ILE A 127 16.08 6.01 9.77
C ILE A 127 15.13 6.11 8.58
N PHE A 128 14.90 7.31 8.04
CA PHE A 128 14.08 7.54 6.86
C PHE A 128 14.57 6.73 5.67
N TYR A 129 15.83 6.95 5.25
CA TYR A 129 16.40 6.29 4.08
C TYR A 129 16.51 4.78 4.28
N GLY A 130 16.89 4.34 5.48
CA GLY A 130 17.03 2.91 5.80
C GLY A 130 15.69 2.20 5.74
N THR A 131 14.66 2.76 6.37
CA THR A 131 13.32 2.17 6.41
C THR A 131 12.66 2.15 5.05
N CYS A 132 12.77 3.24 4.26
CA CYS A 132 12.27 3.26 2.89
C CYS A 132 13.00 2.23 1.99
N THR A 133 14.30 2.02 2.21
CA THR A 133 15.06 0.98 1.50
C THR A 133 14.55 -0.42 1.84
N VAL A 134 14.32 -0.70 3.14
CA VAL A 134 13.73 -1.97 3.59
C VAL A 134 12.34 -2.17 2.98
N LEU A 135 11.48 -1.14 2.99
CA LEU A 135 10.16 -1.19 2.37
C LEU A 135 10.25 -1.50 0.86
N ASN A 136 11.20 -0.88 0.16
CA ASN A 136 11.37 -1.14 -1.27
C ASN A 136 11.84 -2.60 -1.53
N LEU A 137 12.74 -3.13 -0.70
CA LEU A 137 13.14 -4.55 -0.76
C LEU A 137 11.95 -5.51 -0.51
N VAL A 138 11.08 -5.17 0.45
CA VAL A 138 9.83 -5.91 0.68
C VAL A 138 8.94 -5.85 -0.55
N PHE A 139 8.81 -4.70 -1.23
CA PHE A 139 8.06 -4.61 -2.49
C PHE A 139 8.65 -5.44 -3.62
N VAL A 140 9.98 -5.58 -3.70
CA VAL A 140 10.61 -6.52 -4.65
C VAL A 140 10.21 -7.97 -4.34
N ARG A 141 10.20 -8.35 -3.06
CA ARG A 141 9.72 -9.68 -2.63
C ARG A 141 8.25 -9.88 -3.00
N LEU A 142 7.40 -8.87 -2.78
CA LEU A 142 5.99 -8.92 -3.17
C LEU A 142 5.83 -9.05 -4.68
N ALA A 143 6.59 -8.29 -5.48
CA ALA A 143 6.53 -8.36 -6.94
C ALA A 143 6.84 -9.77 -7.47
N ARG A 144 7.80 -10.49 -6.86
CA ARG A 144 8.14 -11.88 -7.22
C ARG A 144 7.00 -12.86 -6.95
N GLY A 145 6.27 -12.69 -5.85
CA GLY A 145 5.12 -13.53 -5.48
C GLY A 145 3.76 -13.04 -5.99
N TRP A 146 3.72 -11.91 -6.70
CA TRP A 146 2.46 -11.23 -7.02
C TRP A 146 1.54 -12.05 -7.92
N ARG A 147 2.10 -12.75 -8.92
CA ARG A 147 1.32 -13.60 -9.82
C ARG A 147 0.53 -14.66 -9.04
N SER A 148 1.23 -15.49 -8.27
CA SER A 148 0.59 -16.58 -7.54
C SER A 148 -0.42 -16.07 -6.49
N PHE A 149 -0.14 -14.90 -5.91
CA PHE A 149 -1.07 -14.25 -4.99
C PHE A 149 -2.34 -13.74 -5.70
N MET A 150 -2.21 -13.07 -6.84
CA MET A 150 -3.36 -12.54 -7.58
C MET A 150 -4.18 -13.60 -8.29
N VAL A 151 -3.58 -14.71 -8.74
CA VAL A 151 -4.33 -15.87 -9.27
C VAL A 151 -5.23 -16.44 -8.18
N TYR A 152 -4.68 -16.71 -7.00
CA TYR A 152 -5.47 -17.17 -5.86
C TYR A 152 -6.56 -16.17 -5.45
N TRP A 153 -6.23 -14.87 -5.45
CA TRP A 153 -7.21 -13.84 -5.16
C TRP A 153 -8.36 -13.87 -6.17
N ALA A 154 -8.04 -13.93 -7.47
CA ALA A 154 -9.00 -13.93 -8.57
C ALA A 154 -9.97 -15.13 -8.48
N GLU A 155 -9.47 -16.32 -8.11
CA GLU A 155 -10.28 -17.52 -7.88
C GLU A 155 -11.28 -17.31 -6.73
N ARG A 156 -10.83 -16.68 -5.63
CA ARG A 156 -11.71 -16.44 -4.45
C ARG A 156 -12.70 -15.30 -4.67
N GLU A 157 -12.44 -14.35 -5.56
CA GLU A 157 -13.41 -13.29 -5.87
C GLU A 157 -14.43 -13.69 -6.96
N GLU A 158 -14.18 -14.77 -7.72
CA GLU A 158 -15.01 -15.13 -8.89
C GLU A 158 -16.49 -15.34 -8.52
N MET A 159 -16.77 -15.94 -7.36
CA MET A 159 -18.12 -16.17 -6.85
C MET A 159 -18.91 -14.87 -6.55
N PHE A 160 -18.24 -13.73 -6.37
CA PHE A 160 -18.88 -12.43 -6.09
C PHE A 160 -19.24 -11.64 -7.35
N PHE A 161 -18.91 -12.13 -8.55
CA PHE A 161 -19.29 -11.51 -9.82
C PHE A 161 -20.59 -12.07 -10.40
N ALA A 162 -21.10 -13.16 -9.85
CA ALA A 162 -22.36 -13.76 -10.26
C ALA A 162 -23.54 -13.25 -9.41
N ARG A 163 -24.76 -13.37 -9.95
CA ARG A 163 -25.97 -13.26 -9.14
C ARG A 163 -25.87 -14.26 -7.98
N PRO A 164 -26.27 -13.88 -6.75
CA PRO A 164 -27.04 -12.69 -6.39
C PRO A 164 -26.21 -11.53 -5.82
N TYR A 165 -24.90 -11.46 -6.06
CA TYR A 165 -24.09 -10.34 -5.56
C TYR A 165 -24.22 -9.10 -6.44
N GLY A 166 -24.37 -7.92 -5.81
CA GLY A 166 -24.47 -6.63 -6.50
C GLY A 166 -23.11 -5.93 -6.69
N ALA A 167 -23.04 -5.01 -7.64
CA ALA A 167 -21.83 -4.20 -7.93
C ALA A 167 -21.37 -3.34 -6.74
N ILE A 168 -20.06 -3.18 -6.58
CA ILE A 168 -19.45 -2.35 -5.52
C ILE A 168 -18.67 -1.15 -6.07
N ASN A 169 -18.48 -1.07 -7.40
CA ASN A 169 -17.65 -0.11 -8.10
C ASN A 169 -16.21 -0.08 -7.53
N LEU A 170 -15.60 -1.26 -7.34
CA LEU A 170 -14.32 -1.39 -6.64
C LEU A 170 -13.22 -0.53 -7.27
N GLN A 171 -13.10 -0.54 -8.61
CA GLN A 171 -12.11 0.27 -9.32
C GLN A 171 -12.25 1.76 -9.02
N ARG A 172 -13.47 2.30 -8.95
CA ARG A 172 -13.67 3.72 -8.65
C ARG A 172 -13.20 4.06 -7.23
N LYS A 173 -13.48 3.19 -6.26
CA LYS A 173 -13.02 3.37 -4.88
C LYS A 173 -11.50 3.31 -4.77
N VAL A 174 -10.87 2.31 -5.41
CA VAL A 174 -9.41 2.12 -5.43
C VAL A 174 -8.72 3.32 -6.09
N ILE A 175 -9.18 3.75 -7.27
CA ILE A 175 -8.58 4.88 -7.98
C ILE A 175 -8.82 6.19 -7.24
N GLY A 176 -10.03 6.44 -6.74
CA GLY A 176 -10.35 7.65 -6.00
C GLY A 176 -9.50 7.81 -4.73
N LEU A 177 -9.35 6.73 -3.96
CA LEU A 177 -8.47 6.69 -2.80
C LEU A 177 -7.01 6.93 -3.17
N ALA A 178 -6.52 6.27 -4.22
CA ALA A 178 -5.14 6.42 -4.68
C ALA A 178 -4.84 7.84 -5.16
N VAL A 179 -5.72 8.44 -5.99
CA VAL A 179 -5.56 9.81 -6.48
C VAL A 179 -5.55 10.80 -5.32
N CYS A 180 -6.47 10.66 -4.36
CA CYS A 180 -6.54 11.53 -3.18
C CYS A 180 -5.21 11.53 -2.40
N ILE A 181 -4.74 10.35 -1.98
CA ILE A 181 -3.51 10.22 -1.19
C ILE A 181 -2.27 10.66 -1.99
N MET A 182 -2.18 10.31 -3.27
CA MET A 182 -1.03 10.64 -4.10
C MET A 182 -0.93 12.14 -4.41
N VAL A 183 -2.06 12.82 -4.60
CA VAL A 183 -2.06 14.29 -4.80
C VAL A 183 -1.66 14.99 -3.51
N SER A 184 -2.18 14.59 -2.35
CA SER A 184 -1.74 15.15 -1.07
C SER A 184 -0.24 14.93 -0.82
N ALA A 185 0.29 13.75 -1.15
CA ALA A 185 1.72 13.48 -1.04
C ALA A 185 2.57 14.31 -2.02
N LEU A 186 2.06 14.58 -3.22
CA LEU A 186 2.73 15.47 -4.17
C LEU A 186 2.81 16.90 -3.63
N VAL A 187 1.71 17.40 -3.06
CA VAL A 187 1.68 18.73 -2.43
C VAL A 187 2.67 18.80 -1.26
N GLU A 188 2.70 17.77 -0.41
CA GLU A 188 3.67 17.66 0.69
C GLU A 188 5.11 17.74 0.19
N HIS A 189 5.43 16.96 -0.85
CA HIS A 189 6.77 16.93 -1.41
C HIS A 189 7.18 18.27 -2.05
N VAL A 190 6.26 18.93 -2.76
CA VAL A 190 6.51 20.26 -3.34
C VAL A 190 6.77 21.28 -2.23
N LEU A 191 5.97 21.27 -1.16
CA LEU A 191 6.17 22.15 -0.01
C LEU A 191 7.50 21.87 0.70
N TYR A 192 7.91 20.60 0.82
CA TYR A 192 9.23 20.22 1.33
C TYR A 192 10.36 20.83 0.49
N VAL A 193 10.28 20.72 -0.84
CA VAL A 193 11.29 21.28 -1.75
C VAL A 193 11.35 22.81 -1.64
N ILE A 194 10.20 23.49 -1.60
CA ILE A 194 10.10 24.94 -1.44
C ILE A 194 10.72 25.37 -0.10
N ASN A 195 10.32 24.72 1.00
CA ASN A 195 10.86 24.98 2.33
C ASN A 195 12.38 24.82 2.35
N GLN A 196 12.90 23.75 1.72
CA GLN A 196 14.32 23.51 1.69
C GLN A 196 15.09 24.49 0.82
N ALA A 197 14.54 24.88 -0.33
CA ALA A 197 15.12 25.92 -1.18
C ALA A 197 15.18 27.27 -0.45
N TYR A 198 14.15 27.58 0.34
CA TYR A 198 14.11 28.79 1.15
C TYR A 198 15.18 28.77 2.25
N ASN A 199 15.35 27.65 2.97
CA ASN A 199 16.41 27.53 3.98
C ASN A 199 17.82 27.72 3.38
N VAL A 200 18.08 27.09 2.23
CA VAL A 200 19.33 27.27 1.48
C VAL A 200 19.54 28.72 1.09
N TYR A 201 18.49 29.39 0.60
CA TYR A 201 18.55 30.80 0.20
C TYR A 201 18.84 31.70 1.40
N GLN A 202 18.17 31.51 2.54
CA GLN A 202 18.40 32.29 3.74
C GLN A 202 19.83 32.11 4.27
N GLU A 203 20.33 30.87 4.32
CA GLU A 203 21.71 30.62 4.71
C GLU A 203 22.71 31.32 3.79
N SER A 204 22.42 31.37 2.48
CA SER A 204 23.29 32.06 1.52
C SER A 204 23.40 33.56 1.76
N LEU A 205 22.31 34.20 2.20
CA LEU A 205 22.28 35.61 2.56
C LEU A 205 23.02 35.86 3.87
N THR A 206 22.80 35.01 4.88
CA THR A 206 23.44 35.13 6.20
C THR A 206 24.95 34.92 6.11
N CYS A 207 25.41 33.94 5.34
CA CYS A 207 26.83 33.60 5.20
C CYS A 207 27.54 34.35 4.07
N GLN A 208 26.84 35.20 3.31
CA GLN A 208 27.38 35.99 2.19
C GLN A 208 28.18 35.14 1.18
N TYR A 209 27.64 33.98 0.79
CA TYR A 209 28.32 33.11 -0.17
C TYR A 209 28.47 33.78 -1.54
N ASN A 210 29.62 33.56 -2.19
CA ASN A 210 29.79 33.94 -3.59
C ASN A 210 29.13 32.90 -4.49
N ILE A 211 27.96 33.23 -5.06
CA ILE A 211 27.12 32.26 -5.78
C ILE A 211 27.43 32.32 -7.28
N THR A 212 28.26 31.40 -7.77
CA THR A 212 28.42 31.23 -9.22
C THR A 212 27.32 30.36 -9.83
N ASN A 213 26.88 29.32 -9.12
CA ASN A 213 25.86 28.38 -9.59
C ASN A 213 24.85 28.04 -8.48
N PRO A 214 23.58 28.49 -8.59
CA PRO A 214 22.56 28.26 -7.57
C PRO A 214 22.17 26.78 -7.42
N LEU A 215 22.25 25.98 -8.49
CA LEU A 215 21.97 24.54 -8.42
C LEU A 215 23.07 23.77 -7.67
N LYS A 216 24.32 24.22 -7.81
CA LYS A 216 25.45 23.66 -7.06
C LYS A 216 25.32 23.97 -5.57
N LEU A 217 24.97 25.21 -5.22
CA LEU A 217 24.70 25.61 -3.86
C LEU A 217 23.57 24.78 -3.24
N TYR A 218 22.41 24.70 -3.91
CA TYR A 218 21.26 23.92 -3.44
C TYR A 218 21.61 22.45 -3.24
N GLY A 219 22.28 21.82 -4.20
CA GLY A 219 22.68 20.41 -4.11
C GLY A 219 23.68 20.16 -2.98
N SER A 220 24.70 21.01 -2.86
CA SER A 220 25.77 20.85 -1.85
C SER A 220 25.23 21.02 -0.44
N LEU A 221 24.35 22.00 -0.21
CA LEU A 221 23.77 22.24 1.11
C LEU A 221 22.65 21.25 1.48
N THR A 222 21.86 20.79 0.51
CA THR A 222 20.80 19.80 0.77
C THR A 222 21.37 18.40 0.99
N PHE A 223 22.41 18.03 0.25
CA PHE A 223 23.05 16.72 0.32
C PHE A 223 24.46 16.77 0.93
N ARG A 224 24.67 17.60 1.97
CA ARG A 224 25.96 17.72 2.69
C ARG A 224 26.56 16.38 3.05
N SER A 225 25.73 15.46 3.56
CA SER A 225 26.15 14.10 3.96
C SER A 225 26.90 13.36 2.85
N VAL A 226 26.55 13.62 1.58
CA VAL A 226 27.18 12.98 0.41
C VAL A 226 28.32 13.83 -0.13
N PHE A 227 28.07 15.12 -0.37
CA PHE A 227 29.06 16.00 -1.02
C PHE A 227 30.25 16.39 -0.14
N GLN A 228 30.18 16.16 1.17
CA GLN A 228 31.38 16.23 2.04
C GLN A 228 32.40 15.13 1.74
N SER A 229 31.96 14.00 1.16
CA SER A 229 32.84 12.84 0.89
C SER A 229 33.07 12.61 -0.61
N VAL A 230 32.22 13.18 -1.46
CA VAL A 230 32.24 12.99 -2.92
C VAL A 230 32.22 14.36 -3.59
N PRO A 231 33.10 14.64 -4.57
CA PRO A 231 33.09 15.92 -5.27
C PRO A 231 31.76 16.15 -6.00
N TYR A 232 31.35 17.42 -6.09
CA TYR A 232 30.11 17.78 -6.74
C TYR A 232 30.12 17.40 -8.24
N HIS A 233 29.04 16.76 -8.69
CA HIS A 233 28.81 16.47 -10.10
C HIS A 233 27.32 16.52 -10.40
N HIS A 234 26.93 17.15 -11.52
CA HIS A 234 25.51 17.35 -11.88
C HIS A 234 24.72 16.04 -11.98
N LEU A 235 25.32 14.97 -12.52
CA LEU A 235 24.66 13.66 -12.59
C LEU A 235 24.42 13.02 -11.21
N ILE A 236 25.34 13.22 -10.26
CA ILE A 236 25.16 12.73 -8.88
C ILE A 236 24.04 13.52 -8.22
N MET A 237 24.03 14.84 -8.39
CA MET A 237 22.95 15.70 -7.88
C MET A 237 21.58 15.30 -8.45
N LEU A 238 21.47 15.08 -9.76
CA LEU A 238 20.24 14.60 -10.40
C LEU A 238 19.78 13.24 -9.84
N TYR A 239 20.72 12.33 -9.64
CA TYR A 239 20.45 11.03 -9.02
C TYR A 239 19.92 11.18 -7.59
N LEU A 240 20.55 12.02 -6.76
CA LEU A 240 20.13 12.28 -5.38
C LEU A 240 18.73 12.91 -5.30
N LEU A 241 18.39 13.83 -6.23
CA LEU A 241 17.03 14.36 -6.34
C LEU A 241 16.02 13.26 -6.68
N TYR A 242 16.32 12.40 -7.65
CA TYR A 242 15.49 11.24 -7.97
C TYR A 242 15.30 10.33 -6.74
N MET A 243 16.36 10.07 -5.98
CA MET A 243 16.31 9.25 -4.77
C MET A 243 15.38 9.83 -3.71
N THR A 244 15.43 11.14 -3.47
CA THR A 244 14.53 11.79 -2.52
C THR A 244 13.07 11.64 -2.94
N VAL A 245 12.75 11.89 -4.21
CA VAL A 245 11.39 11.70 -4.74
C VAL A 245 10.95 10.24 -4.62
N SER A 246 11.80 9.29 -5.03
CA SER A 246 11.52 7.86 -5.02
C SER A 246 11.27 7.32 -3.61
N LEU A 247 12.09 7.68 -2.63
CA LEU A 247 11.96 7.16 -1.26
C LEU A 247 10.78 7.81 -0.51
N THR A 248 10.52 9.10 -0.72
CA THR A 248 9.29 9.75 -0.21
C THR A 248 8.03 9.13 -0.83
N PHE A 249 8.09 8.77 -2.12
CA PHE A 249 7.03 8.00 -2.76
C PHE A 249 6.87 6.62 -2.11
N VAL A 250 7.95 5.87 -1.87
CA VAL A 250 7.90 4.53 -1.21
C VAL A 250 7.17 4.62 0.13
N TRP A 251 7.48 5.63 0.95
CA TRP A 251 6.83 5.80 2.24
C TRP A 251 5.31 5.94 2.10
N THR A 252 4.85 6.91 1.32
CA THR A 252 3.40 7.14 1.11
C THR A 252 2.73 5.95 0.42
N PHE A 253 3.38 5.40 -0.60
CA PHE A 253 2.84 4.29 -1.38
C PHE A 253 2.68 3.02 -0.54
N THR A 254 3.53 2.80 0.46
CA THR A 254 3.39 1.69 1.40
C THR A 254 2.04 1.73 2.12
N ASP A 255 1.70 2.89 2.68
CA ASP A 255 0.43 3.07 3.39
C ASP A 255 -0.75 2.94 2.43
N LEU A 256 -0.65 3.56 1.25
CA LEU A 256 -1.66 3.45 0.21
C LEU A 256 -1.88 2.00 -0.21
N PHE A 257 -0.82 1.23 -0.45
CA PHE A 257 -0.91 -0.17 -0.84
C PHE A 257 -1.67 -0.99 0.21
N LEU A 258 -1.37 -0.80 1.49
CA LEU A 258 -2.10 -1.45 2.58
C LEU A 258 -3.58 -1.05 2.61
N MET A 259 -3.88 0.23 2.40
CA MET A 259 -5.27 0.69 2.29
C MET A 259 -6.01 0.03 1.11
N LEU A 260 -5.36 -0.12 -0.05
CA LEU A 260 -5.97 -0.73 -1.23
C LEU A 260 -6.25 -2.22 -1.03
N ILE A 261 -5.30 -2.97 -0.49
CA ILE A 261 -5.49 -4.40 -0.13
C ILE A 261 -6.66 -4.54 0.85
N ALA A 262 -6.68 -3.72 1.90
CA ALA A 262 -7.74 -3.72 2.89
C ALA A 262 -9.11 -3.38 2.28
N THR A 263 -9.18 -2.38 1.41
CA THR A 263 -10.40 -1.99 0.69
C THR A 263 -10.95 -3.13 -0.16
N GLY A 264 -10.08 -3.87 -0.85
CA GLY A 264 -10.48 -5.02 -1.66
C GLY A 264 -11.17 -6.10 -0.82
N ILE A 265 -10.57 -6.48 0.31
CA ILE A 265 -11.13 -7.49 1.23
C ILE A 265 -12.42 -6.99 1.89
N ALA A 266 -12.38 -5.78 2.47
CA ALA A 266 -13.50 -5.22 3.21
C ALA A 266 -14.73 -5.04 2.32
N CYS A 267 -14.56 -4.67 1.05
CA CYS A 267 -15.68 -4.59 0.12
C CYS A 267 -16.32 -5.95 -0.16
N ARG A 268 -15.55 -7.04 -0.24
CA ARG A 268 -16.09 -8.40 -0.45
C ARG A 268 -16.82 -8.92 0.78
N LEU A 269 -16.25 -8.74 1.98
CA LEU A 269 -16.95 -9.03 3.23
C LEU A 269 -18.23 -8.19 3.34
N GLY A 270 -18.20 -6.94 2.91
CA GLY A 270 -19.39 -6.08 2.83
C GLY A 270 -20.47 -6.60 1.87
N GLN A 271 -20.10 -7.18 0.73
CA GLN A 271 -21.05 -7.84 -0.18
C GLN A 271 -21.70 -9.06 0.47
N LEU A 272 -20.90 -9.90 1.15
CA LEU A 272 -21.40 -11.04 1.91
C LEU A 272 -22.39 -10.59 3.00
N ASN A 273 -22.01 -9.59 3.80
CA ASN A 273 -22.84 -9.06 4.87
C ASN A 273 -24.19 -8.54 4.35
N LYS A 274 -24.21 -7.80 3.24
CA LYS A 274 -25.46 -7.32 2.64
C LYS A 274 -26.39 -8.47 2.22
N ARG A 275 -25.82 -9.55 1.69
CA ARG A 275 -26.60 -10.72 1.27
C ARG A 275 -27.19 -11.46 2.47
N ILE A 276 -26.42 -11.65 3.55
CA ILE A 276 -26.91 -12.26 4.79
C ILE A 276 -28.02 -11.40 5.40
N ASP A 277 -27.80 -10.09 5.52
CA ASP A 277 -28.75 -9.13 6.09
C ASP A 277 -30.10 -9.11 5.35
N SER A 278 -30.06 -9.24 4.02
CA SER A 278 -31.27 -9.29 3.18
C SER A 278 -32.04 -10.61 3.29
N ASN A 279 -31.46 -11.66 3.89
CA ASN A 279 -32.01 -13.01 3.92
C ASN A 279 -32.08 -13.60 5.35
N LEU A 280 -32.13 -12.76 6.39
CA LEU A 280 -32.15 -13.22 7.79
C LEU A 280 -33.35 -14.12 8.15
N GLN A 281 -34.42 -14.10 7.35
CA GLN A 281 -35.64 -14.88 7.54
C GLN A 281 -35.67 -16.16 6.70
N THR A 282 -34.56 -16.56 6.07
CA THR A 282 -34.53 -17.78 5.26
C THR A 282 -34.29 -19.02 6.11
N CYS A 283 -35.12 -20.06 5.94
CA CYS A 283 -34.88 -21.39 6.50
C CYS A 283 -34.08 -22.31 5.55
N SER A 284 -33.54 -21.77 4.45
CA SER A 284 -32.86 -22.60 3.45
C SER A 284 -31.46 -22.99 3.91
N GLU A 285 -31.27 -24.28 4.17
CA GLU A 285 -29.95 -24.86 4.50
C GLU A 285 -28.93 -24.63 3.37
N ALA A 286 -29.35 -24.81 2.11
CA ALA A 286 -28.50 -24.57 0.95
C ALA A 286 -27.99 -23.12 0.88
N PHE A 287 -28.81 -22.14 1.29
CA PHE A 287 -28.37 -20.74 1.37
C PHE A 287 -27.31 -20.54 2.45
N TRP A 288 -27.52 -21.08 3.65
CA TRP A 288 -26.57 -20.93 4.76
C TRP A 288 -25.25 -21.67 4.50
N HIS A 289 -25.31 -22.84 3.86
CA HIS A 289 -24.14 -23.56 3.35
C HIS A 289 -23.32 -22.70 2.37
N GLU A 290 -24.00 -22.02 1.44
CA GLU A 290 -23.36 -21.11 0.48
C GLU A 290 -22.72 -19.92 1.21
N MET A 291 -23.41 -19.29 2.17
CA MET A 291 -22.87 -18.18 2.96
C MET A 291 -21.65 -18.58 3.78
N ARG A 292 -21.67 -19.78 4.35
CA ARG A 292 -20.52 -20.35 5.06
C ARG A 292 -19.33 -20.54 4.13
N THR A 293 -19.55 -21.18 2.98
CA THR A 293 -18.48 -21.41 1.99
C THR A 293 -17.85 -20.10 1.54
N HIS A 294 -18.67 -19.08 1.29
CA HIS A 294 -18.19 -17.75 0.90
C HIS A 294 -17.44 -17.04 2.02
N PHE A 295 -17.93 -17.12 3.26
CA PHE A 295 -17.26 -16.57 4.43
C PHE A 295 -15.88 -17.20 4.61
N VAL A 296 -15.81 -18.53 4.69
CA VAL A 296 -14.55 -19.28 4.87
C VAL A 296 -13.56 -18.96 3.75
N GLY A 297 -13.99 -18.90 2.50
CA GLY A 297 -13.14 -18.52 1.37
C GLY A 297 -12.54 -17.11 1.51
N LEU A 298 -13.31 -16.15 2.06
CA LEU A 298 -12.78 -14.82 2.38
C LEU A 298 -11.80 -14.85 3.55
N MET A 299 -12.05 -15.66 4.59
CA MET A 299 -11.14 -15.81 5.73
C MET A 299 -9.78 -16.36 5.30
N GLU A 300 -9.79 -17.40 4.45
CA GLU A 300 -8.58 -17.97 3.85
C GLU A 300 -7.83 -16.94 2.98
N LEU A 301 -8.57 -16.06 2.29
CA LEU A 301 -7.98 -14.95 1.54
C LEU A 301 -7.28 -13.93 2.46
N VAL A 302 -7.90 -13.57 3.58
CA VAL A 302 -7.27 -12.63 4.53
C VAL A 302 -6.06 -13.27 5.20
N GLU A 303 -6.12 -14.56 5.55
CA GLU A 303 -4.98 -15.27 6.12
C GLU A 303 -3.80 -15.32 5.15
N ARG A 304 -4.04 -15.67 3.88
CA ARG A 304 -2.99 -15.67 2.86
C ARG A 304 -2.46 -14.26 2.59
N THR A 305 -3.32 -13.25 2.65
CA THR A 305 -2.93 -11.84 2.58
C THR A 305 -2.00 -11.47 3.74
N ASN A 306 -2.31 -11.85 4.98
CA ASN A 306 -1.45 -11.60 6.14
C ASN A 306 -0.06 -12.20 6.01
N ARG A 307 0.06 -13.43 5.50
CA ARG A 307 1.37 -14.06 5.24
C ARG A 307 2.17 -13.32 4.18
N PHE A 308 1.48 -12.68 3.23
CA PHE A 308 2.10 -11.97 2.12
C PHE A 308 2.50 -10.53 2.49
N VAL A 309 1.59 -9.75 3.09
CA VAL A 309 1.79 -8.32 3.42
C VAL A 309 2.23 -8.07 4.87
N GLY A 310 2.27 -9.09 5.74
CA GLY A 310 2.59 -8.95 7.16
C GLY A 310 3.87 -8.18 7.47
N PRO A 311 5.02 -8.47 6.81
CA PRO A 311 6.25 -7.69 7.01
C PRO A 311 6.07 -6.21 6.64
N LEU A 312 5.30 -5.92 5.58
CA LEU A 312 5.01 -4.56 5.15
C LEU A 312 4.18 -3.80 6.19
N VAL A 313 3.21 -4.47 6.82
CA VAL A 313 2.39 -3.91 7.91
C VAL A 313 3.25 -3.49 9.10
N ILE A 314 4.19 -4.34 9.53
CA ILE A 314 5.08 -4.02 10.66
C ILE A 314 5.92 -2.79 10.35
N VAL A 315 6.63 -2.81 9.22
CA VAL A 315 7.57 -1.74 8.88
C VAL A 315 6.83 -0.43 8.65
N SER A 316 5.67 -0.43 7.99
CA SER A 316 4.79 0.74 7.82
C SER A 316 4.35 1.33 9.17
N CYS A 317 3.80 0.51 10.06
CA CYS A 317 3.31 0.99 11.36
C CYS A 317 4.44 1.52 12.24
N ALA A 318 5.60 0.85 12.27
CA ALA A 318 6.77 1.31 13.01
C ALA A 318 7.31 2.64 12.46
N ASN A 319 7.38 2.76 11.13
CA ASN A 319 7.85 3.97 10.47
C ASN A 319 6.95 5.18 10.77
N ASP A 320 5.64 5.03 10.60
CA ASP A 320 4.70 6.11 10.87
C ASP A 320 4.67 6.50 12.35
N MET A 321 4.77 5.52 13.26
CA MET A 321 4.86 5.80 14.70
C MET A 321 6.12 6.61 15.01
N TYR A 322 7.27 6.24 14.45
CA TYR A 322 8.52 6.97 14.64
C TYR A 322 8.40 8.43 14.17
N PHE A 323 7.93 8.65 12.94
CA PHE A 323 7.81 10.00 12.39
C PHE A 323 6.71 10.83 13.06
N LEU A 324 5.63 10.22 13.55
CA LEU A 324 4.65 10.92 14.38
C LEU A 324 5.28 11.39 15.69
N CYS A 325 6.01 10.53 16.40
CA CYS A 325 6.73 10.93 17.61
C CYS A 325 7.71 12.09 17.35
N LEU A 326 8.47 12.01 16.25
CA LEU A 326 9.43 13.03 15.87
C LEU A 326 8.76 14.37 15.53
N GLN A 327 7.66 14.36 14.78
CA GLN A 327 6.97 15.58 14.41
C GLN A 327 6.23 16.21 15.60
N THR A 328 5.70 15.40 16.53
CA THR A 328 5.20 15.92 17.81
C THR A 328 6.29 16.64 18.58
N LEU A 329 7.48 16.05 18.72
CA LEU A 329 8.64 16.73 19.33
C LEU A 329 8.95 18.05 18.62
N ASN A 330 8.96 18.04 17.27
CA ASN A 330 9.25 19.23 16.47
C ASN A 330 8.17 20.31 16.57
N THR A 331 6.99 20.02 17.15
CA THR A 331 5.96 21.04 17.44
C THR A 331 6.41 22.00 18.54
N LEU A 332 7.32 21.55 19.43
CA LEU A 332 7.85 22.34 20.55
C LEU A 332 9.02 23.24 20.15
N GLU A 333 9.59 23.01 18.96
CA GLU A 333 10.72 23.77 18.44
C GLU A 333 10.22 25.00 17.68
N ASP A 334 10.80 26.16 17.96
CA ASP A 334 10.53 27.37 17.20
C ASP A 334 10.98 27.18 15.75
N LYS A 335 10.15 27.65 14.82
CA LYS A 335 10.46 27.61 13.39
C LYS A 335 11.04 28.97 13.00
N PRO A 336 12.20 29.01 12.31
CA PRO A 336 12.91 30.27 12.09
C PRO A 336 12.15 31.23 11.17
N PHE A 337 11.30 30.70 10.29
CA PHE A 337 10.55 31.47 9.31
C PHE A 337 9.13 30.93 9.15
N ASP A 338 8.18 31.80 8.77
CA ASP A 338 6.77 31.44 8.57
C ASP A 338 6.59 30.29 7.57
N ILE A 339 7.41 30.23 6.52
CA ILE A 339 7.34 29.17 5.50
C ILE A 339 7.66 27.79 6.08
N ASN A 340 8.61 27.72 7.03
CA ASN A 340 8.96 26.49 7.74
C ASN A 340 7.80 26.04 8.62
N GLU A 341 7.11 27.00 9.24
CA GLU A 341 5.94 26.72 10.05
C GLU A 341 4.77 26.19 9.20
N TRP A 342 4.46 26.83 8.08
CA TRP A 342 3.42 26.37 7.16
C TRP A 342 3.71 24.97 6.60
N TYR A 343 4.95 24.73 6.15
CA TYR A 343 5.37 23.40 5.70
C TYR A 343 5.21 22.36 6.82
N PHE A 344 5.68 22.68 8.04
CA PHE A 344 5.59 21.79 9.18
C PHE A 344 4.13 21.43 9.52
N ARG A 345 3.25 22.44 9.62
CA ARG A 345 1.82 22.22 9.89
C ARG A 345 1.17 21.32 8.85
N TYR A 346 1.48 21.52 7.57
CA TYR A 346 0.94 20.69 6.49
C TYR A 346 1.47 19.25 6.55
N SER A 347 2.79 19.06 6.61
CA SER A 347 3.43 17.74 6.65
C SER A 347 2.94 16.92 7.86
N PHE A 348 2.79 17.57 9.02
CA PHE A 348 2.29 16.91 10.23
C PHE A 348 0.82 16.53 10.16
N SER A 349 -0.03 17.44 9.71
CA SER A 349 -1.45 17.15 9.49
C SER A 349 -1.64 16.03 8.48
N PHE A 350 -0.84 16.03 7.40
CA PHE A 350 -0.87 14.99 6.39
C PHE A 350 -0.45 13.64 6.95
N LEU A 351 0.63 13.58 7.74
CA LEU A 351 1.10 12.33 8.34
C LEU A 351 0.08 11.75 9.34
N ILE A 352 -0.51 12.57 10.21
CA ILE A 352 -1.58 12.15 11.13
C ILE A 352 -2.77 11.61 10.34
N LEU A 353 -3.25 12.37 9.35
CA LEU A 353 -4.41 11.99 8.56
C LEU A 353 -4.15 10.70 7.78
N ARG A 354 -3.02 10.60 7.08
CA ARG A 354 -2.63 9.41 6.31
C ARG A 354 -2.54 8.17 7.21
N THR A 355 -1.90 8.29 8.37
CA THR A 355 -1.78 7.18 9.33
C THR A 355 -3.15 6.76 9.86
N THR A 356 -3.99 7.72 10.23
CA THR A 356 -5.35 7.47 10.73
C THR A 356 -6.21 6.78 9.69
N VAL A 357 -6.22 7.30 8.45
CA VAL A 357 -6.96 6.73 7.33
C VAL A 357 -6.46 5.32 7.02
N LYS A 358 -5.14 5.10 7.00
CA LYS A 358 -4.56 3.75 6.85
C LYS A 358 -5.09 2.78 7.88
N LEU A 359 -4.96 3.11 9.17
CA LEU A 359 -5.43 2.25 10.25
C LEU A 359 -6.94 2.02 10.18
N TRP A 360 -7.72 3.02 9.77
CA TRP A 360 -9.16 2.90 9.57
C TRP A 360 -9.52 1.88 8.49
N PHE A 361 -8.96 2.00 7.29
CA PHE A 361 -9.21 1.07 6.18
C PHE A 361 -8.78 -0.35 6.53
N VAL A 362 -7.61 -0.50 7.15
CA VAL A 362 -7.09 -1.80 7.55
C VAL A 362 -7.94 -2.43 8.66
N ALA A 363 -8.42 -1.64 9.63
CA ALA A 363 -9.32 -2.11 10.68
C ALA A 363 -10.73 -2.45 10.15
N ASP A 364 -11.17 -1.84 9.05
CA ASP A 364 -12.49 -2.11 8.45
C ASP A 364 -12.62 -3.57 8.00
N VAL A 365 -11.51 -4.24 7.64
CA VAL A 365 -11.51 -5.69 7.36
C VAL A 365 -12.04 -6.49 8.56
N ARG A 366 -11.54 -6.19 9.76
CA ARG A 366 -12.00 -6.83 10.99
C ARG A 366 -13.45 -6.47 11.29
N GLU A 367 -13.82 -5.20 11.11
CA GLU A 367 -15.19 -4.75 11.35
C GLU A 367 -16.19 -5.49 10.47
N GLN A 368 -15.90 -5.63 9.17
CA GLN A 368 -16.78 -6.35 8.25
C GLN A 368 -16.83 -7.85 8.59
N SER A 369 -15.73 -8.45 9.03
CA SER A 369 -15.73 -9.85 9.51
C SER A 369 -16.61 -10.02 10.76
N LEU A 370 -16.49 -9.13 11.75
CA LEU A 370 -17.32 -9.15 12.96
C LEU A 370 -18.79 -8.87 12.66
N ARG A 371 -19.08 -7.99 11.69
CA ARG A 371 -20.45 -7.73 11.25
C ARG A 371 -21.12 -8.99 10.71
N THR A 372 -20.38 -9.88 10.04
CA THR A 372 -20.93 -11.19 9.63
C THR A 372 -21.45 -11.95 10.85
N HIS A 373 -20.64 -12.06 11.90
CA HIS A 373 -21.04 -12.73 13.13
C HIS A 373 -22.29 -12.11 13.76
N GLN A 374 -22.31 -10.78 13.89
CA GLN A 374 -23.45 -10.05 14.45
C GLN A 374 -24.74 -10.28 13.67
N LEU A 375 -24.68 -10.34 12.34
CA LEU A 375 -25.85 -10.57 11.49
C LEU A 375 -26.39 -11.99 11.69
N VAL A 376 -25.51 -12.98 11.65
CA VAL A 376 -25.86 -14.39 11.82
C VAL A 376 -26.44 -14.63 13.23
N GLN A 377 -26.02 -13.85 14.23
CA GLN A 377 -26.60 -13.90 15.57
C GLN A 377 -28.04 -13.39 15.67
N ARG A 378 -28.47 -12.50 14.76
CA ARG A 378 -29.83 -11.91 14.76
C ARG A 378 -30.92 -12.84 14.21
N VAL A 379 -30.54 -13.94 13.57
CA VAL A 379 -31.50 -14.90 13.02
C VAL A 379 -32.32 -15.53 14.16
N ARG A 380 -33.65 -15.52 14.02
CA ARG A 380 -34.61 -16.06 15.01
C ARG A 380 -34.49 -17.57 15.11
N SER A 381 -34.85 -18.12 16.28
CA SER A 381 -34.69 -19.55 16.55
C SER A 381 -35.47 -20.48 15.63
N GLU A 382 -36.60 -20.00 15.12
CA GLU A 382 -37.46 -20.70 14.15
C GLU A 382 -36.79 -20.96 12.80
N HIS A 383 -35.72 -20.22 12.48
CA HIS A 383 -35.01 -20.29 11.19
C HIS A 383 -33.62 -20.92 11.35
N PHE A 384 -33.34 -21.57 12.49
CA PHE A 384 -32.06 -22.26 12.68
C PHE A 384 -31.93 -23.47 11.77
N THR A 385 -30.73 -23.60 11.20
CA THR A 385 -30.28 -24.76 10.42
C THR A 385 -28.87 -25.11 10.88
N ASP A 386 -28.46 -26.36 10.71
CA ASP A 386 -27.14 -26.84 11.13
C ASP A 386 -26.01 -26.02 10.47
N GLU A 387 -26.18 -25.68 9.19
CA GLU A 387 -25.23 -24.84 8.44
C GLU A 387 -25.13 -23.41 8.98
N LEU A 388 -26.23 -22.84 9.47
CA LEU A 388 -26.23 -21.55 10.16
C LEU A 388 -25.47 -21.63 11.48
N GLU A 389 -25.63 -22.72 12.24
CA GLU A 389 -24.91 -22.93 13.49
C GLU A 389 -23.39 -23.01 13.27
N ILE A 390 -22.96 -23.78 12.26
CA ILE A 390 -21.54 -23.84 11.88
C ILE A 390 -21.03 -22.45 11.51
N LEU A 391 -21.78 -21.68 10.71
CA LEU A 391 -21.41 -20.31 10.38
C LEU A 391 -21.33 -19.40 11.61
N ARG A 392 -22.20 -19.55 12.62
CA ARG A 392 -22.11 -18.81 13.90
C ARG A 392 -20.81 -19.13 14.62
N ILE A 393 -20.46 -20.41 14.71
CA ILE A 393 -19.22 -20.87 15.36
C ILE A 393 -18.00 -20.35 14.60
N CYS A 394 -17.95 -20.53 13.28
CA CYS A 394 -16.84 -20.03 12.45
C CYS A 394 -16.69 -18.51 12.54
N SER A 395 -17.78 -17.76 12.42
CA SER A 395 -17.74 -16.29 12.47
C SER A 395 -17.38 -15.74 13.84
N GLY A 396 -17.73 -16.45 14.93
CA GLY A 396 -17.38 -16.06 16.29
C GLY A 396 -15.94 -16.42 16.67
N GLY A 397 -15.50 -17.64 16.36
CA GLY A 397 -14.17 -18.16 16.71
C GLY A 397 -13.05 -17.72 15.77
N CYS A 398 -13.35 -17.42 14.50
CA CYS A 398 -12.35 -17.15 13.47
C CYS A 398 -12.36 -15.69 12.98
N SER A 399 -12.72 -14.69 13.80
CA SER A 399 -12.68 -13.29 13.33
C SER A 399 -11.28 -12.91 12.82
N VAL A 400 -11.14 -12.53 11.54
CA VAL A 400 -9.84 -12.23 10.94
C VAL A 400 -9.66 -10.73 10.82
N ALA A 401 -8.45 -10.29 11.15
CA ALA A 401 -7.97 -8.94 10.95
C ALA A 401 -6.68 -8.99 10.12
N LEU A 402 -6.35 -7.88 9.48
CA LEU A 402 -5.02 -7.71 8.95
C LEU A 402 -4.03 -7.52 10.12
N SER A 403 -2.89 -8.21 10.06
CA SER A 403 -1.94 -8.28 11.17
C SER A 403 -0.49 -8.09 10.73
N GLY A 404 0.32 -7.57 11.65
CA GLY A 404 1.78 -7.48 11.51
C GLY A 404 2.42 -8.81 11.87
N MET A 405 2.45 -9.77 10.93
CA MET A 405 3.02 -11.12 11.12
C MET A 405 2.51 -11.85 12.37
N GLY A 406 1.28 -11.57 12.82
CA GLY A 406 0.73 -12.14 14.04
C GLY A 406 1.14 -11.47 15.35
N PHE A 407 2.09 -10.51 15.35
CA PHE A 407 2.46 -9.78 16.57
C PHE A 407 1.33 -8.88 17.08
N PHE A 408 0.62 -8.23 16.17
CA PHE A 408 -0.53 -7.41 16.50
C PHE A 408 -1.55 -7.43 15.36
N SER A 409 -2.83 -7.34 15.72
CA SER A 409 -3.94 -7.19 14.78
C SER A 409 -4.38 -5.74 14.72
N ILE A 410 -4.59 -5.22 13.51
CA ILE A 410 -5.04 -3.85 13.33
C ILE A 410 -6.56 -3.80 13.56
N THR A 411 -6.95 -3.08 14.61
CA THR A 411 -8.34 -2.88 15.02
C THR A 411 -8.61 -1.39 15.21
N ARG A 412 -9.88 -0.96 15.27
CA ARG A 412 -10.21 0.46 15.52
C ARG A 412 -9.63 0.99 16.84
N ARG A 413 -9.35 0.11 17.80
CA ARG A 413 -8.74 0.46 19.09
C ARG A 413 -7.24 0.73 18.99
N ILE A 414 -6.55 0.15 18.00
CA ILE A 414 -5.08 0.29 17.87
C ILE A 414 -4.67 1.75 17.65
N PHE A 415 -5.54 2.55 17.04
CA PHE A 415 -5.34 3.98 16.88
C PHE A 415 -5.13 4.69 18.22
N LEU A 416 -6.01 4.44 19.20
CA LEU A 416 -5.91 5.03 20.55
C LEU A 416 -4.66 4.55 21.27
N THR A 417 -4.33 3.25 21.13
CA THR A 417 -3.09 2.69 21.70
C THR A 417 -1.85 3.35 21.08
N MET A 418 -1.81 3.51 19.76
CA MET A 418 -0.71 4.18 19.07
C MET A 418 -0.58 5.64 19.51
N ALA A 419 -1.68 6.38 19.63
CA ALA A 419 -1.67 7.76 20.13
C ALA A 419 -1.11 7.86 21.57
N GLY A 420 -1.55 6.98 22.47
CA GLY A 420 -1.02 6.93 23.84
C GLY A 420 0.47 6.56 23.89
N SER A 421 0.91 5.63 23.03
CA SER A 421 2.33 5.28 22.91
C SER A 421 3.14 6.46 22.38
N ILE A 422 2.64 7.18 21.37
CA ILE A 422 3.30 8.37 20.81
C ILE A 422 3.52 9.42 21.91
N LEU A 423 2.49 9.74 22.69
CA LEU A 423 2.61 10.69 23.83
C LEU A 423 3.66 10.21 24.87
N THR A 424 3.72 8.91 25.12
CA THR A 424 4.69 8.33 26.07
C THR A 424 6.13 8.45 25.53
N TYR A 425 6.34 8.09 24.26
CA TYR A 425 7.64 8.18 23.61
C TYR A 425 8.09 9.62 23.36
N GLU A 426 7.16 10.54 23.16
CA GLU A 426 7.43 11.98 23.07
C GLU A 426 8.11 12.48 24.35
N LEU A 427 7.64 12.08 25.54
CA LEU A 427 8.27 12.43 26.82
C LEU A 427 9.73 11.95 26.89
N VAL A 428 10.01 10.76 26.36
CA VAL A 428 11.37 10.20 26.32
C VAL A 428 12.23 10.96 25.31
N LEU A 429 11.71 11.21 24.11
CA LEU A 429 12.39 11.97 23.06
C LEU A 429 12.68 13.40 23.51
N MET A 430 11.78 14.05 24.24
CA MET A 430 12.01 15.38 24.82
C MET A 430 13.18 15.37 25.79
N ARG A 431 13.29 14.35 26.66
CA ARG A 431 14.43 14.23 27.58
C ARG A 431 15.73 14.04 26.82
N PHE A 432 15.73 13.16 25.81
CA PHE A 432 16.90 12.93 24.96
C PHE A 432 17.31 14.20 24.21
N HIS A 433 16.35 14.89 23.59
CA HIS A 433 16.56 16.12 22.84
C HIS A 433 17.16 17.24 23.68
N ARG A 434 16.64 17.44 24.91
CA ARG A 434 17.22 18.39 25.88
C ARG A 434 18.66 18.03 26.27
N SER A 435 18.95 16.73 26.43
CA SER A 435 20.29 16.25 26.77
C SER A 435 21.29 16.35 25.61
N SER A 436 20.81 16.39 24.36
CA SER A 436 21.65 16.45 23.15
C SER A 436 21.73 17.87 22.55
N LYS A 437 21.35 18.91 23.29
CA LYS A 437 21.35 20.30 22.78
C LYS A 437 22.78 20.74 22.40
N GLY A 438 22.94 21.29 21.20
CA GLY A 438 24.25 21.68 20.65
C GLY A 438 25.11 20.53 20.13
N VAL A 439 24.62 19.28 20.17
CA VAL A 439 25.28 18.12 19.55
C VAL A 439 24.59 17.82 18.22
N GLY A 440 25.35 17.46 17.19
CA GLY A 440 24.79 17.14 15.88
C GLY A 440 24.55 18.35 14.96
N GLU A 441 24.91 19.56 15.36
CA GLU A 441 24.74 20.73 14.50
C GLU A 441 25.92 20.84 13.51
N ASP A 442 25.61 20.91 12.22
CA ASP A 442 26.63 21.20 11.20
C ASP A 442 27.16 22.62 11.41
N LEU A 443 28.47 22.84 11.19
CA LEU A 443 29.06 24.17 11.23
C LEU A 443 28.34 25.10 10.24
N PRO A 444 27.79 26.24 10.71
CA PRO A 444 27.19 27.22 9.84
C PRO A 444 28.26 27.78 8.90
N CYS A 445 27.85 28.22 7.71
CA CYS A 445 28.75 28.88 6.76
C CYS A 445 29.91 28.01 6.24
N SER A 446 29.69 26.70 6.08
CA SER A 446 30.72 25.74 5.64
C SER A 446 30.79 25.51 4.13
N TYR A 447 29.94 26.17 3.34
CA TYR A 447 29.98 26.07 1.88
C TYR A 447 31.21 26.78 1.31
N THR A 448 31.91 26.09 0.41
CA THR A 448 32.95 26.66 -0.45
C THR A 448 32.58 26.37 -1.89
N ASP A 449 32.63 27.41 -2.73
CA ASP A 449 32.29 27.29 -4.15
C ASP A 449 33.40 26.62 -4.96
#